data_AF-A0A833V002-F1
#
_entry.id   AF-A0A833V002-F1
#
_cell.length_a   1.000
_cell.length_b   1.000
_cell.length_c   1.000
_cell.angle_alpha   90.00
_cell.angle_beta   90.00
_cell.angle_gamma   90.00
#
_symmetry.space_group_name_H-M   'P 1'
#
loop_
_entity.id
_entity.type
_entity.pdbx_description
1 polymer ?
#
loop_
_entity_poly.entity_id
_entity_poly.type
_entity_poly.pdbx_seq_one_letter_code
_entity_poly.pdbx_strand_id
1 'polypeptide(L)'
;MHLPTGRHAELVLPELETHFILSITDGLLILVHEQTRAMRLFNPLTRCMSADFPPTLLEIRKMSCYAITAVAPSRSIVEQPILMIALDNGNVAYFAKPGDQTTLQIQLPFCITSALFFKDGFYCTDKEGSIWEIKPDQKSVKCVFYHDIDGRSWHLVQSRTGMLFIDFCPRSAGTCNDAFRKLNVFKFDLNANTIIPTNDIGDCTIFVGLKQRALLVTPTKISIKRNSIYISYAPSFIYHLKDRSTESNEKLHKLIYCPNIMMNLGVGLMCMVCPSSPN
;
A
#
# COMPACT_ATOMS: atom_id res chain seq x y z
N MET A 1 30.98 -14.98 -12.16
CA MET A 1 30.02 -16.03 -11.77
C MET A 1 28.64 -15.38 -11.62
N HIS A 2 27.80 -15.48 -12.65
CA HIS A 2 26.50 -14.81 -12.71
C HIS A 2 25.43 -15.70 -12.07
N LEU A 3 24.88 -15.29 -10.94
CA LEU A 3 23.64 -15.85 -10.41
C LEU A 3 22.49 -15.35 -11.31
N PRO A 4 21.66 -16.23 -11.90
CA PRO A 4 20.52 -15.82 -12.70
C PRO A 4 19.48 -15.21 -11.75
N THR A 5 19.49 -13.89 -11.64
CA THR A 5 18.54 -13.14 -10.81
C THR A 5 17.14 -13.29 -11.40
N GLY A 6 16.16 -13.51 -10.51
CA GLY A 6 14.82 -14.03 -10.83
C GLY A 6 14.11 -13.40 -12.03
N ARG A 7 13.26 -14.21 -12.66
CA ARG A 7 12.36 -13.79 -13.76
C ARG A 7 11.62 -12.52 -13.35
N HIS A 8 11.93 -11.41 -14.02
CA HIS A 8 11.17 -10.18 -13.98
C HIS A 8 10.35 -10.08 -15.27
N ALA A 9 9.19 -9.47 -15.19
CA ALA A 9 8.40 -9.09 -16.36
C ALA A 9 8.46 -7.57 -16.46
N GLU A 10 9.17 -7.09 -17.48
CA GLU A 10 9.11 -5.68 -17.86
C GLU A 10 7.83 -5.46 -18.67
N LEU A 11 7.00 -4.54 -18.21
CA LEU A 11 5.77 -4.16 -18.90
C LEU A 11 5.97 -2.77 -19.50
N VAL A 12 5.99 -2.69 -20.83
CA VAL A 12 5.86 -1.42 -21.54
C VAL A 12 4.42 -0.97 -21.42
N LEU A 13 4.15 0.17 -20.80
CA LEU A 13 2.80 0.71 -20.61
C LEU A 13 2.60 1.99 -21.45
N PRO A 14 2.20 1.88 -22.74
CA PRO A 14 1.91 3.04 -23.58
C PRO A 14 0.84 3.97 -22.99
N GLU A 15 -0.05 3.43 -22.14
CA GLU A 15 -1.07 4.22 -21.44
C GLU A 15 -0.47 5.34 -20.57
N LEU A 16 0.78 5.17 -20.11
CA LEU A 16 1.51 6.16 -19.34
C LEU A 16 2.07 7.32 -20.17
N GLU A 17 1.99 7.28 -21.51
CA GLU A 17 2.37 8.42 -22.36
C GLU A 17 1.40 9.60 -22.20
N THR A 18 0.17 9.32 -21.80
CA THR A 18 -0.91 10.32 -21.65
C THR A 18 -1.43 10.42 -20.20
N HIS A 19 -0.89 9.59 -19.31
CA HIS A 19 -1.33 9.49 -17.92
C HIS A 19 -0.13 9.44 -16.97
N PHE A 20 -0.27 10.09 -15.81
CA PHE A 20 0.64 9.85 -14.70
C PHE A 20 -0.03 8.98 -13.63
N ILE A 21 0.80 8.29 -12.84
CA ILE A 21 0.32 7.46 -11.73
C ILE A 21 0.11 8.34 -10.50
N LEU A 22 -1.11 8.38 -9.98
CA LEU A 22 -1.43 9.02 -8.70
C LEU A 22 -1.09 8.09 -7.54
N SER A 23 -1.56 6.85 -7.60
CA SER A 23 -1.39 5.88 -6.53
C SER A 23 -1.48 4.44 -7.04
N ILE A 24 -1.21 3.50 -6.15
CA ILE A 24 -1.21 2.06 -6.40
C ILE A 24 -1.88 1.40 -5.21
N THR A 25 -2.76 0.45 -5.48
CA THR A 25 -3.49 -0.29 -4.44
C THR A 25 -3.91 -1.62 -5.03
N ASP A 26 -3.70 -2.70 -4.28
CA ASP A 26 -4.12 -4.07 -4.64
C ASP A 26 -3.72 -4.53 -6.06
N GLY A 27 -2.52 -4.12 -6.52
CA GLY A 27 -2.00 -4.46 -7.84
C GLY A 27 -2.59 -3.65 -9.01
N LEU A 28 -3.43 -2.67 -8.71
CA LEU A 28 -4.00 -1.72 -9.68
C LEU A 28 -3.26 -0.38 -9.63
N LEU A 29 -3.14 0.26 -10.79
CA LEU A 29 -2.68 1.64 -10.91
C LEU A 29 -3.86 2.59 -10.90
N ILE A 30 -3.77 3.67 -10.15
CA ILE A 30 -4.69 4.80 -10.24
C ILE A 30 -4.03 5.81 -11.17
N LEU A 31 -4.51 5.86 -12.40
CA LEU A 31 -4.01 6.73 -13.45
C LEU A 31 -4.81 8.02 -13.50
N VAL A 32 -4.13 9.11 -13.83
CA VAL A 32 -4.75 10.41 -14.07
C VAL A 32 -4.27 10.91 -15.43
N HIS A 33 -5.22 11.15 -16.32
CA HIS A 33 -4.94 11.69 -17.65
C HIS A 33 -4.36 13.10 -17.53
N GLU A 34 -3.30 13.42 -18.28
CA GLU A 34 -2.57 14.67 -18.10
C GLU A 34 -3.40 15.91 -18.45
N GLN A 35 -4.10 15.86 -19.59
CA GLN A 35 -4.89 16.99 -20.11
C GLN A 35 -6.28 17.09 -19.47
N THR A 36 -7.12 16.05 -19.60
CA THR A 36 -8.50 16.04 -19.10
C THR A 36 -8.58 15.93 -17.58
N ARG A 37 -7.46 15.56 -16.95
CA ARG A 37 -7.39 15.22 -15.53
C ARG A 37 -8.25 14.00 -15.17
N ALA A 38 -8.88 13.31 -16.10
CA ALA A 38 -9.75 12.18 -15.77
C ALA A 38 -8.99 11.07 -15.01
N MET A 39 -9.60 10.54 -13.95
CA MET A 39 -8.97 9.49 -13.12
C MET A 39 -9.60 8.13 -13.41
N ARG A 40 -8.75 7.09 -13.52
CA ARG A 40 -9.16 5.72 -13.86
C ARG A 40 -8.36 4.69 -13.06
N LEU A 41 -8.96 3.52 -12.82
CA LEU A 41 -8.24 2.33 -12.38
C LEU A 41 -7.73 1.57 -13.60
N PHE A 42 -6.48 1.14 -13.54
CA PHE A 42 -5.83 0.38 -14.60
C PHE A 42 -5.19 -0.87 -14.03
N ASN A 43 -5.48 -2.00 -14.67
CA ASN A 43 -4.80 -3.26 -14.40
C ASN A 43 -3.67 -3.46 -15.43
N PRO A 44 -2.39 -3.35 -15.03
CA PRO A 44 -1.27 -3.43 -15.97
C PRO A 44 -1.05 -4.82 -16.57
N LEU A 45 -1.59 -5.88 -15.95
CA LEU A 45 -1.52 -7.22 -16.52
C LEU A 45 -2.58 -7.47 -17.58
N THR A 46 -3.82 -7.07 -17.31
CA THR A 46 -4.92 -7.32 -18.24
C THR A 46 -5.12 -6.19 -19.24
N ARG A 47 -4.44 -5.05 -19.05
CA ARG A 47 -4.66 -3.80 -19.78
C ARG A 47 -6.08 -3.26 -19.69
N CYS A 48 -6.87 -3.76 -18.73
CA CYS A 48 -8.22 -3.28 -18.52
C CYS A 48 -8.19 -1.94 -17.78
N MET A 49 -8.99 -1.00 -18.27
CA MET A 49 -9.14 0.33 -17.69
C MET A 49 -10.61 0.55 -17.30
N SER A 50 -10.86 1.13 -16.14
CA SER A 50 -12.20 1.48 -15.70
C SER A 50 -12.77 2.66 -16.49
N ALA A 51 -14.07 2.91 -16.34
CA ALA A 51 -14.65 4.21 -16.65
C ALA A 51 -14.03 5.32 -15.78
N ASP A 52 -14.33 6.56 -16.12
CA ASP A 52 -13.85 7.75 -15.40
C ASP A 52 -14.49 7.82 -14.01
N PHE A 53 -13.67 8.13 -13.00
CA PHE A 53 -14.17 8.55 -11.71
C PHE A 53 -14.62 10.03 -11.73
N PRO A 54 -15.51 10.45 -10.80
CA PRO A 54 -15.96 11.83 -10.72
C PRO A 54 -14.81 12.85 -10.68
N PRO A 55 -14.91 13.98 -11.40
CA PRO A 55 -13.87 15.01 -11.42
C PRO A 55 -13.58 15.65 -10.06
N THR A 56 -14.50 15.56 -9.10
CA THR A 56 -14.32 16.09 -7.74
C THR A 56 -13.16 15.44 -6.99
N LEU A 57 -12.69 14.25 -7.42
CA LEU A 57 -11.47 13.63 -6.88
C LEU A 57 -10.18 14.35 -7.33
N LEU A 58 -10.24 15.26 -8.30
CA LEU A 58 -9.07 15.88 -8.92
C LEU A 58 -8.64 17.18 -8.27
N GLU A 59 -9.52 17.82 -7.50
CA GLU A 59 -9.18 18.99 -6.70
C GLU A 59 -8.17 18.66 -5.59
N ILE A 60 -8.10 17.38 -5.23
CA ILE A 60 -7.22 16.77 -4.22
C ILE A 60 -5.72 17.00 -4.53
N ARG A 61 -5.31 17.16 -5.81
CA ARG A 61 -3.89 17.32 -6.21
C ARG A 61 -3.32 18.74 -6.02
N LYS A 62 -4.15 19.76 -5.77
CA LYS A 62 -3.61 21.13 -5.58
C LYS A 62 -2.78 21.25 -4.29
N MET A 63 -2.86 20.27 -3.41
CA MET A 63 -2.11 20.19 -2.17
C MET A 63 -0.90 19.27 -2.40
N SER A 64 0.29 19.71 -2.00
CA SER A 64 1.58 19.01 -2.12
C SER A 64 1.69 17.69 -1.34
N CYS A 65 0.56 17.04 -1.03
CA CYS A 65 0.41 15.89 -0.16
C CYS A 65 0.23 14.58 -0.94
N TYR A 66 0.63 13.49 -0.30
CA TYR A 66 0.51 12.14 -0.84
C TYR A 66 -0.94 11.65 -0.78
N ALA A 67 -1.36 10.84 -1.75
CA ALA A 67 -2.66 10.20 -1.72
C ALA A 67 -2.56 8.80 -1.10
N ILE A 68 -3.39 8.55 -0.09
CA ILE A 68 -3.62 7.24 0.51
C ILE A 68 -4.84 6.64 -0.15
N THR A 69 -4.74 5.41 -0.63
CA THR A 69 -5.78 4.80 -1.47
C THR A 69 -6.01 3.35 -1.11
N ALA A 70 -7.26 2.94 -1.14
CA ALA A 70 -7.68 1.55 -1.01
C ALA A 70 -8.79 1.27 -2.03
N VAL A 71 -8.87 0.05 -2.56
CA VAL A 71 -9.91 -0.34 -3.53
C VAL A 71 -10.70 -1.51 -2.98
N ALA A 72 -12.01 -1.33 -2.87
CA ALA A 72 -12.93 -2.45 -2.74
C ALA A 72 -13.08 -3.12 -4.12
N PRO A 73 -12.70 -4.40 -4.28
CA PRO A 73 -12.94 -5.09 -5.53
C PRO A 73 -14.45 -5.20 -5.76
N SER A 74 -14.82 -5.25 -7.04
CA SER A 74 -16.20 -5.56 -7.38
C SER A 74 -16.54 -7.00 -6.97
N ARG A 75 -17.76 -7.20 -6.43
CA ARG A 75 -18.28 -8.53 -6.07
C ARG A 75 -19.00 -9.22 -7.24
N SER A 76 -19.19 -8.55 -8.37
CA SER A 76 -19.91 -9.06 -9.54
C SER A 76 -19.51 -8.33 -10.81
N ILE A 77 -19.70 -8.94 -11.98
CA ILE A 77 -19.50 -8.27 -13.29
C ILE A 77 -20.31 -6.97 -13.41
N VAL A 78 -21.44 -6.87 -12.69
CA VAL A 78 -22.34 -5.71 -12.72
C VAL A 78 -21.93 -4.60 -11.74
N GLU A 79 -21.28 -4.97 -10.63
CA GLU A 79 -20.83 -3.98 -9.67
C GLU A 79 -19.48 -3.38 -10.12
N GLN A 80 -19.26 -2.10 -9.85
CA GLN A 80 -17.98 -1.46 -10.11
C GLN A 80 -17.18 -1.33 -8.80
N PRO A 81 -15.83 -1.42 -8.86
CA PRO A 81 -15.01 -1.27 -7.67
C PRO A 81 -15.22 0.09 -7.01
N ILE A 82 -15.15 0.14 -5.68
CA ILE A 82 -15.20 1.40 -4.94
C ILE A 82 -13.77 1.82 -4.62
N LEU A 83 -13.39 3.01 -5.09
CA LEU A 83 -12.11 3.62 -4.78
C LEU A 83 -12.27 4.55 -3.58
N MET A 84 -11.44 4.33 -2.57
CA MET A 84 -11.21 5.31 -1.50
C MET A 84 -9.94 6.11 -1.80
N ILE A 85 -10.02 7.43 -1.69
CA ILE A 85 -8.88 8.34 -1.71
C ILE A 85 -8.94 9.22 -0.47
N ALA A 86 -7.83 9.34 0.23
CA ALA A 86 -7.62 10.34 1.26
C ALA A 86 -6.27 11.03 1.04
N LEU A 87 -6.17 12.27 1.52
CA LEU A 87 -4.88 12.95 1.56
C LEU A 87 -4.11 12.51 2.80
N ASP A 88 -2.81 12.35 2.66
CA ASP A 88 -1.89 12.18 3.78
C ASP A 88 -2.01 13.39 4.71
N ASN A 89 -2.16 13.14 6.01
CA ASN A 89 -2.51 14.13 7.03
C ASN A 89 -3.87 14.84 6.80
N GLY A 90 -4.68 14.36 5.88
CA GLY A 90 -6.06 14.79 5.69
C GLY A 90 -7.00 14.05 6.62
N ASN A 91 -8.10 14.71 6.97
CA ASN A 91 -9.18 14.18 7.79
C ASN A 91 -10.46 13.95 6.99
N VAL A 92 -10.35 13.78 5.66
CA VAL A 92 -11.49 13.48 4.78
C VAL A 92 -11.13 12.30 3.90
N ALA A 93 -12.03 11.31 3.84
CA ALA A 93 -11.98 10.22 2.88
C ALA A 93 -13.05 10.41 1.81
N TYR A 94 -12.64 10.26 0.56
CA TYR A 94 -13.48 10.34 -0.62
C TYR A 94 -13.71 8.95 -1.19
N PHE A 95 -14.96 8.63 -1.50
CA PHE A 95 -15.37 7.35 -2.08
C PHE A 95 -16.10 7.58 -3.39
N ALA A 96 -15.79 6.78 -4.40
CA ALA A 96 -16.52 6.78 -5.66
C ALA A 96 -16.40 5.42 -6.34
N LYS A 97 -17.37 5.12 -7.20
CA LYS A 97 -17.28 4.10 -8.24
C LYS A 97 -16.91 4.76 -9.56
N PRO A 98 -16.27 4.03 -10.48
CA PRO A 98 -16.16 4.50 -11.84
C PRO A 98 -17.55 4.74 -12.44
N GLY A 99 -17.69 5.80 -13.24
CA GLY A 99 -18.96 6.26 -13.80
C GLY A 99 -19.87 7.06 -12.85
N ASP A 100 -19.56 7.17 -11.56
CA ASP A 100 -20.31 8.05 -10.65
C ASP A 100 -20.20 9.52 -11.12
N GLN A 101 -21.25 10.31 -10.88
CA GLN A 101 -21.22 11.76 -11.15
C GLN A 101 -20.62 12.57 -10.00
N THR A 102 -20.67 12.04 -8.77
CA THR A 102 -20.26 12.74 -7.54
C THR A 102 -19.49 11.81 -6.62
N THR A 103 -18.65 12.38 -5.76
CA THR A 103 -17.98 11.65 -4.68
C THR A 103 -18.80 11.65 -3.41
N LEU A 104 -18.78 10.53 -2.70
CA LEU A 104 -19.16 10.50 -1.29
C LEU A 104 -17.97 10.98 -0.46
N GLN A 105 -18.21 11.97 0.41
CA GLN A 105 -17.20 12.48 1.34
C GLN A 105 -17.56 12.06 2.76
N ILE A 106 -16.58 11.57 3.51
CA ILE A 106 -16.71 11.23 4.92
C ILE A 106 -15.63 11.98 5.71
N GLN A 107 -16.08 12.82 6.64
CA GLN A 107 -15.22 13.50 7.60
C GLN A 107 -14.74 12.48 8.65
N LEU A 108 -13.44 12.44 8.87
CA LEU A 108 -12.79 11.56 9.83
C LEU A 108 -12.38 12.36 11.07
N PRO A 109 -12.44 11.74 12.26
CA PRO A 109 -11.96 12.36 13.49
C PRO A 109 -10.42 12.33 13.63
N PHE A 110 -9.70 11.80 12.65
CA PHE A 110 -8.26 11.57 12.66
C PHE A 110 -7.63 11.82 11.28
N CYS A 111 -6.30 11.86 11.25
CA CYS A 111 -5.51 11.92 10.02
C CYS A 111 -5.15 10.51 9.55
N ILE A 112 -5.47 10.14 8.30
CA ILE A 112 -5.12 8.80 7.80
C ILE A 112 -3.61 8.70 7.50
N THR A 113 -3.01 7.55 7.84
CA THR A 113 -1.60 7.21 7.51
C THR A 113 -1.47 5.99 6.60
N SER A 114 -2.37 5.00 6.72
CA SER A 114 -2.46 3.82 5.86
C SER A 114 -3.91 3.42 5.65
N ALA A 115 -4.19 2.71 4.55
CA ALA A 115 -5.52 2.19 4.26
C ALA A 115 -5.48 0.87 3.51
N LEU A 116 -6.47 0.03 3.75
CA LEU A 116 -6.68 -1.27 3.11
C LEU A 116 -8.18 -1.59 3.05
N PHE A 117 -8.64 -2.20 1.97
CA PHE A 117 -9.97 -2.83 1.97
C PHE A 117 -9.86 -4.30 2.38
N PHE A 118 -10.65 -4.75 3.35
CA PHE A 118 -10.63 -6.13 3.84
C PHE A 118 -12.01 -6.55 4.35
N LYS A 119 -12.44 -7.80 4.13
CA LYS A 119 -13.73 -8.36 4.61
C LYS A 119 -14.89 -7.35 4.65
N ASP A 120 -15.10 -6.63 3.55
CA ASP A 120 -16.21 -5.69 3.35
C ASP A 120 -16.13 -4.34 4.07
N GLY A 121 -14.98 -4.00 4.65
CA GLY A 121 -14.71 -2.70 5.25
C GLY A 121 -13.45 -2.05 4.70
N PHE A 122 -13.43 -0.72 4.69
CA PHE A 122 -12.19 0.02 4.53
C PHE A 122 -11.55 0.21 5.91
N TYR A 123 -10.38 -0.36 6.12
CA TYR A 123 -9.60 -0.19 7.34
C TYR A 123 -8.52 0.85 7.10
N CYS A 124 -8.28 1.70 8.09
CA CYS A 124 -7.22 2.70 8.04
C CYS A 124 -6.56 2.88 9.40
N THR A 125 -5.37 3.47 9.39
CA THR A 125 -4.62 3.81 10.60
C THR A 125 -4.56 5.32 10.77
N ASP A 126 -4.57 5.79 12.02
CA ASP A 126 -4.27 7.18 12.36
C ASP A 126 -2.77 7.39 12.64
N LYS A 127 -2.39 8.52 13.25
CA LYS A 127 -0.98 8.82 13.59
C LYS A 127 -0.56 8.11 14.86
N GLU A 128 -1.50 7.82 15.72
CA GLU A 128 -1.36 7.16 17.01
C GLU A 128 -1.27 5.63 16.86
N GLY A 129 -1.58 5.10 15.67
CA GLY A 129 -1.52 3.67 15.36
C GLY A 129 -2.82 2.93 15.64
N SER A 130 -3.89 3.65 15.98
CA SER A 130 -5.23 3.06 16.11
C SER A 130 -5.74 2.64 14.74
N ILE A 131 -6.53 1.57 14.71
CA ILE A 131 -7.15 1.04 13.50
C ILE A 131 -8.62 1.42 13.51
N TRP A 132 -9.07 1.96 12.39
CA TRP A 132 -10.43 2.44 12.17
C TRP A 132 -11.07 1.69 11.01
N GLU A 133 -12.34 1.37 11.14
CA GLU A 133 -13.18 0.83 10.06
C GLU A 133 -14.09 1.94 9.53
N ILE A 134 -14.09 2.12 8.21
CA ILE A 134 -14.97 3.02 7.48
C ILE A 134 -15.89 2.19 6.58
N LYS A 135 -17.19 2.40 6.73
CA LYS A 135 -18.23 1.79 5.88
C LYS A 135 -18.94 2.90 5.11
N PRO A 136 -18.64 3.07 3.81
CA PRO A 136 -19.15 4.20 3.04
C PRO A 136 -20.67 4.15 2.82
N ASP A 137 -21.23 2.96 2.67
CA ASP A 137 -22.68 2.70 2.56
C ASP A 137 -23.45 3.17 3.80
N GLN A 138 -22.85 3.00 4.98
CA GLN A 138 -23.43 3.39 6.27
C GLN A 138 -23.01 4.79 6.72
N LYS A 139 -22.07 5.41 6.00
CA LYS A 139 -21.35 6.62 6.41
C LYS A 139 -20.81 6.53 7.85
N SER A 140 -20.41 5.34 8.26
CA SER A 140 -19.97 5.07 9.63
C SER A 140 -18.45 4.98 9.73
N VAL A 141 -17.89 5.56 10.79
CA VAL A 141 -16.48 5.49 11.14
C VAL A 141 -16.38 4.95 12.57
N LYS A 142 -15.68 3.84 12.76
CA LYS A 142 -15.56 3.16 14.05
C LYS A 142 -14.11 2.85 14.37
N CYS A 143 -13.63 3.24 15.54
CA CYS A 143 -12.35 2.73 16.04
C CYS A 143 -12.53 1.25 16.40
N VAL A 144 -11.79 0.38 15.72
CA VAL A 144 -11.80 -1.07 15.98
C VAL A 144 -10.63 -1.50 16.84
N PHE A 145 -9.61 -0.66 16.99
CA PHE A 145 -8.50 -0.92 17.91
C PHE A 145 -7.81 0.38 18.26
N TYR A 146 -7.65 0.63 19.56
CA TYR A 146 -6.87 1.76 20.06
C TYR A 146 -5.44 1.31 20.31
N HIS A 147 -4.49 2.07 19.77
CA HIS A 147 -3.08 1.89 20.05
C HIS A 147 -2.58 3.05 20.91
N ASP A 148 -1.75 2.74 21.90
CA ASP A 148 -1.23 3.70 22.89
C ASP A 148 0.32 3.67 22.90
N ILE A 149 0.93 3.37 21.76
CA ILE A 149 2.39 3.28 21.63
C ILE A 149 2.89 4.38 20.70
N ASP A 150 3.98 5.02 21.10
CA ASP A 150 4.74 5.93 20.24
C ASP A 150 5.31 5.18 19.02
N GLY A 151 4.60 5.21 17.90
CA GLY A 151 5.10 4.84 16.58
C GLY A 151 4.95 6.01 15.60
N ARG A 152 5.81 6.05 14.58
CA ARG A 152 5.81 7.15 13.59
C ARG A 152 5.24 6.76 12.23
N SER A 153 5.11 5.46 11.95
CA SER A 153 4.60 4.98 10.67
C SER A 153 3.98 3.61 10.84
N TRP A 154 2.77 3.47 10.30
CA TRP A 154 1.93 2.29 10.45
C TRP A 154 1.51 1.81 9.07
N HIS A 155 1.50 0.51 8.84
CA HIS A 155 1.01 -0.04 7.58
C HIS A 155 0.06 -1.19 7.81
N LEU A 156 -1.07 -1.13 7.11
CA LEU A 156 -1.96 -2.27 6.94
C LEU A 156 -1.56 -3.03 5.70
N VAL A 157 -1.45 -4.35 5.83
CA VAL A 157 -1.14 -5.24 4.73
C VAL A 157 -2.08 -6.42 4.73
N GLN A 158 -2.72 -6.68 3.59
CA GLN A 158 -3.54 -7.86 3.44
C GLN A 158 -2.68 -9.12 3.38
N SER A 159 -3.06 -10.14 4.15
CA SER A 159 -2.56 -11.49 4.04
C SER A 159 -3.67 -12.46 3.64
N ARG A 160 -3.31 -13.69 3.26
CA ARG A 160 -4.31 -14.72 2.91
C ARG A 160 -5.27 -15.05 4.05
N THR A 161 -4.81 -14.93 5.29
CA THR A 161 -5.53 -15.38 6.49
C THR A 161 -6.09 -14.24 7.32
N GLY A 162 -5.84 -12.98 6.95
CA GLY A 162 -6.13 -11.84 7.82
C GLY A 162 -5.47 -10.56 7.37
N MET A 163 -5.48 -9.57 8.25
CA MET A 163 -4.77 -8.31 8.09
C MET A 163 -3.52 -8.31 8.97
N LEU A 164 -2.42 -7.82 8.42
CA LEU A 164 -1.19 -7.55 9.17
C LEU A 164 -1.10 -6.05 9.44
N PHE A 165 -0.62 -5.72 10.63
CA PHE A 165 -0.31 -4.37 11.07
C PHE A 165 1.20 -4.29 11.34
N ILE A 166 1.87 -3.35 10.68
CA ILE A 166 3.31 -3.16 10.77
C ILE A 166 3.58 -1.84 11.48
N ASP A 167 4.32 -1.93 12.57
CA ASP A 167 4.77 -0.82 13.39
C ASP A 167 6.25 -0.53 13.14
N PHE A 168 6.52 0.70 12.74
CA PHE A 168 7.86 1.27 12.68
C PHE A 168 8.16 1.99 13.99
N CYS A 169 8.64 1.23 14.97
CA CYS A 169 9.04 1.75 16.28
C CYS A 169 10.12 2.84 16.14
N PRO A 170 10.03 3.93 16.91
CA PRO A 170 11.06 4.96 16.94
C PRO A 170 12.37 4.40 17.53
N ARG A 171 13.47 5.06 17.14
CA ARG A 171 14.79 4.86 17.72
C ARG A 171 14.68 5.04 19.24
N SER A 172 15.03 4.03 20.03
CA SER A 172 15.23 4.22 21.46
C SER A 172 16.29 5.32 21.63
N ALA A 173 15.90 6.44 22.23
CA ALA A 173 16.83 7.53 22.53
C ALA A 173 17.89 6.99 23.50
N GLY A 174 19.08 6.63 23.00
CA GLY A 174 20.13 6.13 23.90
C GLY A 174 21.38 5.52 23.26
N THR A 175 21.32 4.97 22.05
CA THR A 175 22.53 4.37 21.45
C THR A 175 22.73 4.80 19.99
N CYS A 176 23.91 5.35 19.72
CA CYS A 176 24.34 5.85 18.43
C CYS A 176 24.64 4.74 17.40
N ASN A 177 24.66 3.46 17.80
CA ASN A 177 25.23 2.38 16.98
C ASN A 177 24.25 1.36 16.38
N ASP A 178 22.96 1.34 16.76
CA ASP A 178 21.96 0.53 16.06
C ASP A 178 21.26 1.38 14.99
N ALA A 179 21.80 1.37 13.77
CA ALA A 179 21.38 2.24 12.67
C ALA A 179 19.98 1.91 12.08
N PHE A 180 19.25 0.93 12.62
CA PHE A 180 18.03 0.39 12.01
C PHE A 180 16.80 0.49 12.93
N ARG A 181 15.65 0.85 12.36
CA ARG A 181 14.36 0.88 13.06
C ARG A 181 13.99 -0.55 13.47
N LYS A 182 13.60 -0.77 14.73
CA LYS A 182 12.93 -2.01 15.12
C LYS A 182 11.56 -2.05 14.45
N LEU A 183 11.19 -3.21 13.93
CA LEU A 183 9.89 -3.42 13.28
C LEU A 183 9.13 -4.45 14.10
N ASN A 184 7.89 -4.12 14.43
CA ASN A 184 6.97 -5.09 14.99
C ASN A 184 5.91 -5.40 13.94
N VAL A 185 5.57 -6.68 13.83
CA VAL A 185 4.47 -7.13 12.99
C VAL A 185 3.43 -7.77 13.89
N PHE A 186 2.18 -7.45 13.62
CA PHE A 186 1.05 -7.99 14.35
C PHE A 186 0.04 -8.55 13.36
N LYS A 187 -0.65 -9.63 13.76
CA LYS A 187 -1.88 -10.09 13.10
C LYS A 187 -3.05 -9.38 13.75
N PHE A 188 -3.93 -8.81 12.96
CA PHE A 188 -5.16 -8.22 13.47
C PHE A 188 -6.25 -9.29 13.59
N ASP A 189 -6.72 -9.54 14.81
CA ASP A 189 -7.89 -10.36 15.06
C ASP A 189 -9.13 -9.46 15.04
N LEU A 190 -9.87 -9.54 13.93
CA LEU A 190 -11.12 -8.80 13.74
C LEU A 190 -12.24 -9.18 14.72
N ASN A 191 -12.24 -10.42 15.22
CA ASN A 191 -13.31 -10.87 16.11
C ASN A 191 -13.10 -10.30 17.51
N ALA A 192 -11.85 -10.34 17.97
CA ALA A 192 -11.45 -9.83 19.28
C ALA A 192 -11.08 -8.33 19.26
N ASN A 193 -11.01 -7.71 18.08
CA ASN A 193 -10.59 -6.30 17.91
C ASN A 193 -9.24 -6.02 18.58
N THR A 194 -8.28 -6.91 18.35
CA THR A 194 -6.95 -6.87 18.99
C THR A 194 -5.84 -7.22 18.02
N ILE A 195 -4.62 -6.82 18.38
CA ILE A 195 -3.40 -7.16 17.65
C ILE A 195 -2.66 -8.29 18.38
N ILE A 196 -2.19 -9.27 17.62
CA ILE A 196 -1.42 -10.40 18.13
C ILE A 196 0.00 -10.29 17.58
N PRO A 197 1.03 -10.06 18.42
CA PRO A 197 2.41 -9.99 17.96
C PRO A 197 2.80 -11.26 17.20
N THR A 198 3.53 -11.08 16.09
CA THR A 198 4.02 -12.21 15.31
C THR A 198 5.42 -11.94 14.76
N ASN A 199 6.26 -12.96 14.81
CA ASN A 199 7.56 -13.00 14.16
C ASN A 199 7.56 -13.98 12.97
N ASP A 200 6.36 -14.42 12.54
CA ASP A 200 6.18 -15.41 11.50
C ASP A 200 5.00 -15.10 10.57
N ILE A 201 5.34 -14.63 9.37
CA ILE A 201 4.42 -14.44 8.24
C ILE A 201 4.45 -15.63 7.26
N GLY A 202 5.06 -16.75 7.67
CA GLY A 202 5.17 -17.99 6.92
C GLY A 202 6.05 -17.86 5.68
N ASP A 203 5.59 -18.47 4.59
CA ASP A 203 6.29 -18.44 3.31
C ASP A 203 6.19 -17.10 2.57
N CYS A 204 5.66 -16.06 3.20
CA CYS A 204 5.53 -14.74 2.58
C CYS A 204 6.72 -13.83 2.91
N THR A 205 6.82 -12.75 2.14
CA THR A 205 7.76 -11.64 2.34
C THR A 205 6.98 -10.34 2.21
N ILE A 206 7.26 -9.37 3.07
CA ILE A 206 6.70 -8.03 2.95
C ILE A 206 7.70 -7.12 2.26
N PHE A 207 7.22 -6.27 1.37
CA PHE A 207 7.99 -5.16 0.84
C PHE A 207 7.36 -3.87 1.32
N VAL A 208 8.17 -2.97 1.88
CA VAL A 208 7.74 -1.64 2.33
C VAL A 208 8.47 -0.60 1.51
N GLY A 209 7.68 0.15 0.76
CA GLY A 209 8.11 1.24 -0.11
C GLY A 209 8.21 2.58 0.62
N LEU A 210 8.70 3.58 -0.11
CA LEU A 210 8.47 4.98 0.24
C LEU A 210 6.96 5.28 0.33
N LYS A 211 6.60 6.28 1.14
CA LYS A 211 5.22 6.79 1.28
C LYS A 211 4.22 5.74 1.79
N GLN A 212 4.68 4.91 2.71
CA GLN A 212 3.82 4.09 3.55
C GLN A 212 3.04 2.97 2.83
N ARG A 213 3.57 2.50 1.69
CA ARG A 213 2.98 1.38 0.95
C ARG A 213 3.67 0.09 1.31
N ALA A 214 2.90 -0.91 1.72
CA ALA A 214 3.41 -2.21 2.08
C ALA A 214 2.65 -3.31 1.35
N LEU A 215 3.39 -4.36 0.98
CA LEU A 215 2.92 -5.40 0.09
C LEU A 215 3.40 -6.76 0.55
N LEU A 216 2.48 -7.67 0.84
CA LEU A 216 2.82 -9.06 1.15
C LEU A 216 2.89 -9.86 -0.15
N VAL A 217 3.96 -10.62 -0.37
CA VAL A 217 4.17 -11.47 -1.55
C VAL A 217 4.57 -12.87 -1.13
N THR A 218 4.07 -13.91 -1.80
CA THR A 218 4.58 -15.28 -1.65
C THR A 218 5.66 -15.52 -2.71
N PRO A 219 6.93 -15.73 -2.35
CA PRO A 219 7.99 -16.00 -3.32
C PRO A 219 7.77 -17.36 -3.99
N THR A 220 7.59 -17.37 -5.31
CA THR A 220 7.43 -18.61 -6.09
C THR A 220 8.68 -18.97 -6.89
N LYS A 221 9.45 -17.97 -7.37
CA LYS A 221 10.59 -18.19 -8.29
C LYS A 221 11.75 -17.18 -8.15
N ILE A 222 11.69 -16.27 -7.18
CA ILE A 222 12.68 -15.19 -7.00
C ILE A 222 13.51 -15.52 -5.74
N SER A 223 14.80 -15.15 -5.71
CA SER A 223 15.69 -15.26 -4.55
C SER A 223 15.33 -14.25 -3.43
N ILE A 224 14.07 -14.24 -3.04
CA ILE A 224 13.52 -13.42 -1.96
C ILE A 224 13.48 -14.30 -0.71
N LYS A 225 13.96 -13.76 0.41
CA LYS A 225 13.93 -14.45 1.70
C LYS A 225 12.51 -14.44 2.26
N ARG A 226 12.01 -15.62 2.61
CA ARG A 226 10.74 -15.81 3.31
C ARG A 226 10.81 -15.22 4.72
N ASN A 227 9.66 -14.98 5.33
CA ASN A 227 9.51 -14.42 6.67
C ASN A 227 10.40 -13.19 6.93
N SER A 228 10.45 -12.28 5.94
CA SER A 228 11.33 -11.11 5.94
C SER A 228 10.59 -9.88 5.43
N ILE A 229 11.07 -8.70 5.80
CA ILE A 229 10.58 -7.40 5.34
C ILE A 229 11.69 -6.70 4.55
N TYR A 230 11.42 -6.33 3.31
CA TYR A 230 12.33 -5.60 2.43
C TYR A 230 11.95 -4.13 2.47
N ILE A 231 12.85 -3.27 2.95
CA ILE A 231 12.64 -1.82 3.05
C ILE A 231 13.42 -1.11 1.96
N SER A 232 12.73 -0.29 1.17
CA SER A 232 13.30 0.32 -0.03
C SER A 232 13.72 1.79 0.10
N TYR A 233 13.44 2.43 1.23
CA TYR A 233 13.85 3.81 1.47
C TYR A 233 15.14 3.86 2.28
N ALA A 234 15.93 4.94 2.14
CA ALA A 234 17.27 5.00 2.70
C ALA A 234 17.29 5.02 4.25
N PRO A 235 18.10 4.17 4.92
CA PRO A 235 18.90 3.10 4.34
C PRO A 235 18.03 1.90 3.92
N SER A 236 18.32 1.29 2.77
CA SER A 236 17.62 0.07 2.33
C SER A 236 18.20 -1.18 3.01
N PHE A 237 17.34 -2.00 3.56
CA PHE A 237 17.74 -3.22 4.29
C PHE A 237 16.65 -4.29 4.24
N ILE A 238 17.04 -5.51 4.55
CA ILE A 238 16.14 -6.62 4.83
C ILE A 238 16.07 -6.80 6.34
N TYR A 239 14.86 -6.87 6.88
CA TYR A 239 14.59 -7.22 8.27
C TYR A 239 14.09 -8.66 8.36
N HIS A 240 14.77 -9.50 9.12
CA HIS A 240 14.40 -10.89 9.35
C HIS A 240 13.48 -10.99 10.56
N LEU A 241 12.23 -11.43 10.38
CA LEU A 241 11.25 -11.37 11.47
C LEU A 241 11.57 -12.33 12.61
N LYS A 242 12.12 -13.50 12.28
CA LYS A 242 12.36 -14.59 13.25
C LYS A 242 13.40 -14.23 14.32
N ASP A 243 14.54 -13.69 13.89
CA ASP A 243 15.67 -13.36 14.76
C ASP A 243 15.88 -11.85 14.94
N ARG A 244 15.04 -11.02 14.28
CA ARG A 244 15.09 -9.55 14.32
C ARG A 244 16.40 -8.95 13.81
N SER A 245 17.18 -9.73 13.05
CA SER A 245 18.41 -9.27 12.44
C SER A 245 18.15 -8.43 11.20
N THR A 246 19.12 -7.59 10.84
CA THR A 246 19.09 -6.77 9.63
C THR A 246 20.25 -7.10 8.72
N GLU A 247 19.98 -7.10 7.42
CA GLU A 247 20.98 -7.23 6.36
C GLU A 247 20.91 -5.99 5.47
N SER A 248 22.04 -5.31 5.26
CA SER A 248 22.10 -4.22 4.28
C SER A 248 21.82 -4.78 2.89
N ASN A 249 21.03 -4.06 2.09
CA ASN A 249 20.75 -4.52 0.73
C ASN A 249 20.99 -3.41 -0.28
N GLU A 250 22.26 -3.21 -0.61
CA GLU A 250 22.70 -2.27 -1.64
C GLU A 250 22.15 -2.61 -3.04
N LYS A 251 21.73 -3.86 -3.29
CA LYS A 251 21.16 -4.29 -4.58
C LYS A 251 19.66 -3.96 -4.71
N LEU A 252 18.99 -3.74 -3.60
CA LEU A 252 17.57 -3.34 -3.52
C LEU A 252 17.36 -1.94 -4.09
N HIS A 253 18.40 -1.09 -4.03
CA HIS A 253 18.47 0.20 -4.73
C HIS A 253 18.28 0.10 -6.26
N LYS A 254 18.38 -1.07 -6.90
CA LYS A 254 18.04 -1.21 -8.33
C LYS A 254 16.68 -1.85 -8.57
N LEU A 255 16.20 -2.67 -7.64
CA LEU A 255 14.90 -3.35 -7.72
C LEU A 255 13.73 -2.50 -7.22
N ILE A 256 13.99 -1.45 -6.42
CA ILE A 256 12.92 -0.67 -5.78
C ILE A 256 13.18 0.85 -5.84
N TYR A 257 14.26 1.28 -6.49
CA TYR A 257 14.53 2.70 -6.78
C TYR A 257 14.10 3.09 -8.20
N CYS A 258 13.10 2.40 -8.77
CA CYS A 258 12.13 3.16 -9.56
C CYS A 258 11.23 3.84 -8.52
N PRO A 259 11.17 5.18 -8.43
CA PRO A 259 10.24 5.89 -7.53
C PRO A 259 8.77 5.57 -7.81
N ASN A 260 8.52 4.71 -8.80
CA ASN A 260 7.24 4.30 -9.31
C ASN A 260 7.17 2.77 -9.26
N ILE A 261 6.24 2.29 -8.44
CA ILE A 261 5.49 1.04 -8.58
C ILE A 261 6.14 -0.27 -8.15
N MET A 262 5.70 -0.74 -6.97
CA MET A 262 5.66 -2.16 -6.61
C MET A 262 4.23 -2.67 -6.67
N MET A 263 3.98 -3.75 -7.40
CA MET A 263 2.68 -4.43 -7.45
C MET A 263 2.81 -5.90 -7.06
N ASN A 264 1.91 -6.39 -6.21
CA ASN A 264 1.64 -7.83 -6.06
C ASN A 264 0.48 -8.13 -7.00
N LEU A 265 0.74 -8.95 -8.00
CA LEU A 265 -0.22 -9.26 -9.05
C LEU A 265 -1.00 -10.55 -8.77
N GLY A 266 -0.90 -11.10 -7.54
CA GLY A 266 -1.26 -12.47 -7.27
C GLY A 266 -0.26 -13.45 -7.89
N VAL A 267 -0.36 -14.73 -7.53
CA VAL A 267 0.49 -15.84 -8.05
C VAL A 267 2.02 -15.70 -7.88
N GLY A 268 2.49 -14.77 -7.06
CA GLY A 268 3.92 -14.58 -6.76
C GLY A 268 4.69 -13.83 -7.86
N LEU A 269 4.00 -13.06 -8.71
CA LEU A 269 4.62 -12.13 -9.66
C LEU A 269 4.74 -10.73 -9.05
N MET A 270 5.97 -10.21 -9.06
CA MET A 270 6.27 -8.81 -8.80
C MET A 270 6.52 -8.14 -10.15
N CYS A 271 5.81 -7.04 -10.43
CA CYS A 271 6.10 -6.20 -11.59
C CYS A 271 6.62 -4.86 -11.12
N MET A 272 7.76 -4.46 -11.70
CA MET A 272 8.23 -3.09 -11.68
C MET A 272 7.68 -2.40 -12.92
N VAL A 273 7.03 -1.26 -12.73
CA VAL A 273 6.62 -0.40 -13.84
C VAL A 273 7.54 0.81 -13.81
N CYS A 274 8.49 0.86 -14.74
CA CYS A 274 9.29 2.05 -14.95
C CYS A 274 8.69 2.79 -16.16
N PRO A 275 8.31 4.07 -16.03
CA PRO A 275 7.97 4.87 -17.20
C PRO A 275 9.19 4.94 -18.12
N SER A 276 9.00 4.72 -19.41
CA SER A 276 10.05 4.85 -20.41
C SER A 276 10.67 6.23 -20.30
N SER A 277 11.99 6.29 -20.12
CA SER A 277 12.74 7.55 -20.20
C SER A 277 12.53 8.18 -21.58
N PRO A 278 12.24 9.49 -21.68
CA PRO A 278 12.32 10.16 -22.96
C PRO A 278 13.78 10.11 -23.44
N ASN A 279 13.95 9.69 -24.70
CA ASN A 279 15.24 9.72 -25.40
C ASN A 279 15.77 11.14 -25.54
#